data_AF-A0A259CJQ1-F1
#
_entry.id   AF-A0A259CJQ1-F1
#
_cell.length_a   1.000
_cell.length_b   1.000
_cell.length_c   1.000
_cell.angle_alpha   90.00
_cell.angle_beta   90.00
_cell.angle_gamma   90.00
#
_symmetry.space_group_name_H-M   'P 1'
#
loop_
_entity.id
_entity.type
_entity.pdbx_description
1 polymer ?
#
loop_
_entity_poly.entity_id
_entity_poly.type
_entity_poly.pdbx_seq_one_letter_code
_entity_poly.pdbx_strand_id
1 'polypeptide(L)' 'MMYPHPIIAREGWPYLALVGAVTLLVHYLGGIAWSWPLWIIFIFVLQFFR' A
#
# COMPACT_ATOMS: atom_id res chain seq x y z
N MET A 1 -1.70 -2.22 29.86
CA MET A 1 -0.39 -2.25 29.19
C MET A 1 -0.58 -1.59 27.83
N MET A 2 -0.01 -0.41 27.60
CA MET A 2 -0.10 0.26 26.29
C MET A 2 0.75 -0.56 25.33
N TYR A 3 0.14 -1.14 24.30
CA TYR A 3 0.84 -1.91 23.27
C TYR A 3 1.87 -0.98 22.62
N PRO A 4 3.19 -1.20 22.81
CA PRO A 4 4.22 -0.28 22.31
C PRO A 4 4.57 -0.54 20.84
N HIS A 5 3.87 -1.48 20.18
CA HIS A 5 4.17 -1.91 18.82
C HIS A 5 3.35 -1.09 17.83
N PRO A 6 3.98 -0.52 16.79
CA PRO A 6 3.26 0.19 15.74
C PRO A 6 2.38 -0.79 14.93
N ILE A 7 1.21 -0.32 14.49
CA ILE A 7 0.23 -1.10 13.68
C ILE A 7 0.80 -1.55 12.33
N ILE A 8 1.82 -0.83 11.84
CA ILE A 8 2.56 -1.15 10.63
C ILE A 8 4.05 -1.06 10.96
N ALA A 9 4.83 -2.04 10.51
CA ALA A 9 6.28 -2.03 10.63
C ALA A 9 6.87 -0.74 10.04
N ARG A 10 7.79 -0.08 10.78
CA ARG A 10 8.40 1.19 10.34
C ARG A 10 9.14 1.07 9.00
N GLU A 11 9.68 -0.11 8.71
CA GLU A 11 10.38 -0.46 7.46
C GLU A 11 9.43 -0.59 6.26
N GLY A 12 8.14 -0.83 6.50
CA GLY A 12 7.12 -0.97 5.47
C GLY A 12 6.65 0.33 4.84
N TRP A 13 6.81 1.44 5.56
CA TRP A 13 6.39 2.78 5.12
C TRP A 13 6.89 3.20 3.74
N PRO A 14 8.19 3.08 3.39
CA PRO A 14 8.67 3.45 2.05
C PRO A 14 8.03 2.61 0.94
N TYR A 15 7.82 1.30 1.17
CA TYR A 15 7.19 0.42 0.20
C TYR A 15 5.70 0.73 0.02
N LEU A 16 4.99 0.93 1.12
CA LEU A 16 3.58 1.36 1.12
C LEU A 16 3.39 2.70 0.40
N ALA A 17 4.26 3.68 0.68
CA ALA A 17 4.20 4.99 0.05
C ALA A 17 4.46 4.89 -1.47
N LEU A 18 5.49 4.15 -1.88
CA LEU A 18 5.83 4.00 -3.29
C LEU A 18 4.73 3.25 -4.07
N VAL A 19 4.34 2.07 -3.59
CA VAL A 19 3.30 1.26 -4.26
C VAL A 19 1.98 2.01 -4.25
N GLY A 20 1.61 2.65 -3.14
CA GLY A 20 0.42 3.49 -3.04
C GLY A 20 0.42 4.65 -4.04
N ALA A 21 1.53 5.38 -4.15
CA ALA A 21 1.66 6.49 -5.09
C ALA A 21 1.51 6.04 -6.55
N VAL A 22 2.16 4.94 -6.94
CA VAL A 22 2.05 4.37 -8.30
C VAL A 22 0.62 3.89 -8.57
N THR A 23 0.01 3.17 -7.62
CA THR A 23 -1.38 2.69 -7.74
C THR A 23 -2.35 3.85 -7.93
N LEU A 24 -2.21 4.92 -7.13
CA LEU A 24 -3.07 6.10 -7.23
C LEU A 24 -2.85 6.86 -8.54
N LEU A 25 -1.61 6.98 -9.02
CA LEU A 25 -1.30 7.63 -10.30
C LEU A 25 -1.94 6.87 -11.47
N VAL A 26 -1.79 5.54 -11.50
CA VAL A 26 -2.39 4.69 -12.55
C VAL A 26 -3.91 4.69 -12.44
N HIS A 27 -4.46 4.70 -11.23
CA HIS A 27 -5.90 4.81 -11.01
C HIS A 27 -6.44 6.15 -11.50
N TYR A 28 -5.71 7.25 -11.29
CA TYR A 28 -6.10 8.57 -11.77
C TYR A 28 -6.06 8.68 -13.29
N LEU A 29 -5.04 8.12 -13.95
CA LEU A 29 -4.85 8.23 -15.41
C LEU A 29 -5.66 7.20 -16.22
N GLY A 30 -5.83 5.98 -15.69
CA GLY A 30 -6.45 4.86 -16.40
C GLY A 30 -7.70 4.31 -15.73
N GLY A 31 -8.12 4.85 -14.59
CA GLY A 31 -9.26 4.33 -13.83
C GLY A 31 -9.03 2.94 -13.24
N ILE A 32 -10.13 2.34 -12.74
CA ILE A 32 -10.09 1.03 -12.08
C ILE A 32 -9.72 -0.12 -13.02
N ALA A 33 -10.08 -0.03 -14.30
CA ALA A 33 -9.84 -1.08 -15.29
C ALA A 33 -8.35 -1.41 -15.47
N TRP A 34 -7.45 -0.44 -15.27
CA TRP A 34 -6.00 -0.61 -15.39
C TRP A 34 -5.27 -0.66 -14.05
N SER A 35 -5.86 -0.11 -12.98
CA SER A 35 -5.22 -0.07 -11.66
C SER A 35 -5.59 -1.23 -10.74
N TRP A 36 -6.59 -2.05 -11.06
CA TRP A 36 -7.02 -3.15 -10.19
C TRP A 36 -5.89 -4.14 -9.82
N PRO A 37 -4.92 -4.50 -10.68
CA PRO A 37 -3.83 -5.38 -10.27
C PRO A 37 -2.89 -4.68 -9.27
N LEU A 38 -2.69 -3.37 -9.42
CA LEU A 38 -1.87 -2.57 -8.50
C LEU A 38 -2.53 -2.40 -7.14
N TRP A 39 -3.86 -2.31 -7.09
CA TRP A 39 -4.62 -2.33 -5.83
C TRP A 39 -4.45 -3.66 -5.08
N ILE A 40 -4.45 -4.80 -5.79
CA ILE A 40 -4.18 -6.11 -5.17
C ILE A 40 -2.78 -6.13 -4.57
N ILE A 41 -1.77 -5.67 -5.31
CA ILE A 41 -0.38 -5.59 -4.82
C ILE A 41 -0.28 -4.66 -3.61
N PHE A 42 -0.92 -3.49 -3.65
CA PHE A 42 -0.92 -2.53 -2.54
C PHE A 42 -1.52 -3.15 -1.27
N ILE A 43 -2.66 -3.84 -1.39
CA ILE A 43 -3.29 -4.54 -0.26
C ILE A 43 -2.37 -5.65 0.26
N PHE A 44 -1.74 -6.43 -0.62
CA PHE A 44 -0.80 -7.46 -0.21
C PHE A 44 0.39 -6.90 0.57
N VAL A 45 1.00 -5.81 0.09
CA VAL A 45 2.10 -5.11 0.77
C VAL A 45 1.63 -4.54 2.12
N LEU A 46 0.42 -3.97 2.17
CA LEU A 46 -0.17 -3.49 3.41
C LEU A 46 -0.35 -4.63 4.44
N GLN A 47 -0.79 -5.82 4.00
CA GLN A 47 -0.93 -6.97 4.90
C GLN A 47 0.42 -7.54 5.33
N PHE A 48 1.44 -7.53 4.46
CA PHE A 48 2.77 -8.02 4.80
C PHE A 48 3.46 -7.20 5.90
N PHE A 49 3.25 -5.88 5.91
CA PHE A 49 3.86 -4.97 6.88
C PHE A 49 2.98 -4.67 8.10
N ARG A 50 1.73 -5.13 8.12
CA ARG A 50 0.85 -5.13 9.30
C ARG A 50 1.20 -6.29 10.22
#